data_AF-A0A420HF20-F1
#
_entry.id   AF-A0A420HF20-F1
#
_cell.length_a   1.000
_cell.length_b   1.000
_cell.length_c   1.000
_cell.angle_alpha   90.00
_cell.angle_beta   90.00
_cell.angle_gamma   90.00
#
_symmetry.space_group_name_H-M   'P 1'
#
loop_
_entity.id
_entity.type
_entity.pdbx_description
1 polymer ?
#
loop_
_entity_poly.entity_id
_entity_poly.type
_entity_poly.pdbx_seq_one_letter_code
_entity_poly.pdbx_strand_id
1 'polypeptide(L)'
;MTTSANPSSGIIILHGTENFREWIYTIEMSAKFGSQDIWKYINPIWSRGESTPIPPILNKPTPCDIRQGASTALDLEGVQVEDYKLRLAEWKESKAEIDEINRQIGAIQNKILGSISERLLPQLKPTDQA
;
A
#
# COMPACT_ATOMS: atom_id res chain seq x y z
N MET A 1 20.98 -7.90 -25.39
CA MET A 1 19.97 -8.96 -25.14
C MET A 1 18.77 -8.30 -24.50
N THR A 2 17.60 -8.47 -25.10
CA THR A 2 16.38 -7.68 -24.91
C THR A 2 15.57 -8.12 -23.69
N THR A 3 15.22 -7.16 -22.82
CA THR A 3 14.21 -7.34 -21.77
C THR A 3 12.83 -7.42 -22.42
N SER A 4 12.18 -8.59 -22.30
CA SER A 4 10.79 -8.78 -22.73
C SER A 4 9.85 -8.44 -21.56
N ALA A 5 9.20 -7.28 -21.62
CA ALA A 5 8.12 -6.93 -20.70
C ALA A 5 6.80 -7.47 -21.25
N ASN A 6 6.19 -8.44 -20.56
CA ASN A 6 4.87 -8.97 -20.88
C ASN A 6 3.82 -8.25 -19.98
N PRO A 7 2.83 -7.53 -20.54
CA PRO A 7 2.08 -6.49 -19.80
C PRO A 7 0.92 -6.97 -18.91
N SER A 8 0.86 -8.24 -18.48
CA SER A 8 -0.33 -8.78 -17.78
C SER A 8 -0.13 -9.21 -16.32
N SER A 9 1.07 -9.08 -15.76
CA SER A 9 1.35 -9.20 -14.31
C SER A 9 2.78 -8.72 -14.14
N GLY A 10 2.97 -7.47 -13.68
CA GLY A 10 4.25 -6.77 -13.72
C GLY A 10 5.30 -7.35 -12.76
N ILE A 11 5.78 -8.57 -13.03
CA ILE A 11 6.90 -9.18 -12.32
C ILE A 11 8.17 -8.57 -12.91
N ILE A 12 8.86 -7.77 -12.11
CA ILE A 12 10.18 -7.25 -12.44
C ILE A 12 11.21 -8.27 -11.98
N ILE A 13 11.96 -8.84 -12.93
CA ILE A 13 13.07 -9.74 -12.65
C ILE A 13 14.38 -8.96 -12.82
N LEU A 14 15.12 -8.77 -11.72
CA LEU A 14 16.43 -8.12 -11.74
C LEU A 14 17.48 -9.14 -12.22
N HIS A 15 18.09 -8.89 -13.38
CA HIS A 15 19.06 -9.80 -14.03
C HIS A 15 20.49 -9.74 -13.45
N GLY A 16 20.72 -9.00 -12.36
CA GLY A 16 22.03 -8.90 -11.71
C GLY A 16 21.93 -8.56 -10.23
N THR A 17 22.90 -9.00 -9.44
CA THR A 17 22.99 -8.76 -7.98
C THR A 17 23.69 -7.44 -7.64
N GLU A 18 24.32 -6.80 -8.63
CA GLU A 18 24.93 -5.48 -8.49
C GLU A 18 23.86 -4.49 -8.02
N ASN A 19 24.11 -3.89 -6.86
CA ASN A 19 23.23 -2.92 -6.17
C ASN A 19 21.92 -3.50 -5.62
N PHE A 20 21.70 -4.83 -5.68
CA PHE A 20 20.50 -5.45 -5.08
C PHE A 20 20.39 -5.18 -3.57
N ARG A 21 21.53 -5.26 -2.86
CA ARG A 21 21.57 -4.97 -1.41
C ARG A 21 21.24 -3.51 -1.10
N GLU A 22 21.81 -2.57 -1.85
CA GLU A 22 21.53 -1.14 -1.68
C GLU A 22 20.08 -0.79 -2.02
N TRP A 23 19.53 -1.45 -3.03
CA TRP A 23 18.14 -1.30 -3.43
C TRP A 23 17.17 -1.83 -2.37
N ILE A 24 17.39 -3.04 -1.85
CA ILE A 24 16.61 -3.59 -0.73
C ILE A 24 16.72 -2.70 0.51
N TYR A 25 17.94 -2.25 0.85
CA TYR A 25 18.15 -1.32 1.97
C TYR A 25 17.37 -0.02 1.79
N THR A 26 17.35 0.54 0.58
CA THR A 26 16.59 1.77 0.29
C THR A 26 15.09 1.56 0.47
N ILE A 27 14.55 0.42 0.03
CA ILE A 27 13.13 0.08 0.21
C ILE A 27 12.83 -0.11 1.71
N GLU A 28 13.67 -0.86 2.42
CA GLU A 28 13.55 -1.09 3.86
C GLU A 28 13.53 0.22 4.64
N MET A 29 14.49 1.11 4.38
CA MET A 29 14.57 2.41 5.05
C MET A 29 13.35 3.29 4.70
N SER A 30 12.91 3.29 3.43
CA SER A 30 11.72 4.04 3.02
C SER A 30 10.43 3.52 3.68
N ALA A 31 10.38 2.21 3.99
CA ALA A 31 9.23 1.55 4.59
C ALA A 31 9.20 1.66 6.13
N LYS A 32 10.37 1.67 6.79
CA LYS A 32 10.48 1.75 8.25
C LYS A 32 10.43 3.19 8.78
N PHE A 33 10.99 4.13 8.03
CA PHE A 33 11.17 5.52 8.47
C PHE A 33 10.22 6.50 7.75
N GLY A 34 9.13 5.99 7.19
CA GLY A 34 8.01 6.80 6.72
C GLY A 34 7.17 7.36 7.87
N SER A 35 5.95 7.80 7.55
CA SER A 35 4.93 8.23 8.54
C SER A 35 4.48 7.07 9.45
N GLN A 36 4.65 5.83 9.00
CA GLN A 36 4.36 4.62 9.76
C GLN A 36 5.32 3.51 9.31
N ASP A 37 5.68 2.59 10.22
CA ASP A 37 6.45 1.39 9.85
C ASP A 37 5.56 0.41 9.08
N ILE A 38 5.68 0.44 7.74
CA ILE A 38 4.97 -0.45 6.82
C ILE A 38 5.84 -1.62 6.35
N TRP A 39 7.08 -1.74 6.83
CA TRP A 39 7.99 -2.80 6.40
C TRP A 39 7.43 -4.19 6.70
N LYS A 40 6.71 -4.33 7.82
CA LYS A 40 6.01 -5.55 8.22
C LYS A 40 4.98 -6.08 7.20
N TYR A 41 4.48 -5.21 6.31
CA TYR A 41 3.49 -5.57 5.27
C TYR A 41 4.13 -5.92 3.92
N ILE A 42 5.35 -5.44 3.64
CA ILE A 42 5.99 -5.58 2.32
C ILE A 42 7.30 -6.36 2.32
N ASN A 43 7.84 -6.72 3.48
CA ASN A 43 9.11 -7.44 3.59
C ASN A 43 9.01 -8.87 3.00
N PRO A 44 9.75 -9.18 1.90
CA PRO A 44 9.68 -10.47 1.23
C PRO A 44 10.38 -11.62 2.00
N ILE A 45 11.22 -11.31 3.00
CA ILE A 45 11.93 -12.32 3.80
C ILE A 45 11.04 -12.82 4.94
N TRP A 46 10.07 -12.02 5.39
CA TRP A 46 9.09 -12.39 6.41
C TRP A 46 8.10 -13.47 5.92
N SER A 47 8.06 -13.71 4.61
CA SER A 47 7.26 -14.74 3.95
C SER A 47 7.66 -16.18 4.32
N ARG A 48 8.72 -16.38 5.11
CA ARG A 48 9.11 -17.70 5.63
C ARG A 48 8.41 -18.11 6.94
N GLY A 49 7.50 -17.28 7.46
CA GLY A 49 6.75 -17.58 8.69
C GLY A 49 5.34 -17.01 8.70
N GLU A 50 5.15 -15.72 8.41
CA GLU A 50 3.84 -15.05 8.47
C GLU A 50 4.00 -13.65 7.84
N SER A 51 3.53 -13.42 6.62
CA SER A 51 3.38 -12.05 6.12
C SER A 51 2.24 -11.41 6.90
N THR A 52 2.48 -10.31 7.62
CA THR A 52 1.39 -9.56 8.26
C THR A 52 0.49 -9.03 7.15
N PRO A 53 -0.77 -9.46 7.01
CA PRO A 53 -1.66 -8.87 6.03
C PRO A 53 -1.96 -7.42 6.43
N ILE A 54 -2.15 -6.56 5.44
CA ILE A 54 -2.72 -5.23 5.70
C ILE A 54 -4.11 -5.45 6.31
N PRO A 55 -4.45 -4.81 7.45
CA PRO A 55 -5.76 -4.94 8.04
C PRO A 55 -6.86 -4.56 7.03
N PRO A 56 -7.96 -5.31 6.94
CA PRO A 56 -9.06 -4.96 6.06
C PRO A 56 -9.77 -3.71 6.58
N ILE A 57 -10.21 -2.84 5.66
CA ILE A 57 -11.12 -1.74 6.01
C ILE A 57 -12.46 -2.37 6.41
N LEU A 58 -12.84 -2.22 7.68
CA LEU A 58 -14.13 -2.68 8.16
C LEU A 58 -15.27 -1.88 7.52
N ASN A 59 -16.47 -2.46 7.55
CA ASN A 59 -17.66 -1.79 7.04
C ASN A 59 -17.91 -0.49 7.81
N LYS A 60 -18.30 0.55 7.07
CA LYS A 60 -18.71 1.80 7.67
C LYS A 60 -19.91 1.55 8.59
N PRO A 61 -19.86 2.00 9.87
CA PRO A 61 -20.98 1.85 10.76
C PRO A 61 -22.20 2.59 10.21
N THR A 62 -23.36 1.99 10.41
CA THR A 62 -24.67 2.46 10.00
C THR A 62 -25.57 2.62 11.23
N PRO A 63 -26.63 3.44 11.15
CA PRO A 63 -27.59 3.57 12.24
C PRO A 63 -28.25 2.24 12.65
N CYS A 64 -28.46 1.32 11.70
CA CYS A 64 -28.94 -0.04 11.94
C CYS A 64 -28.06 -0.85 12.91
N ASP A 65 -26.75 -0.56 12.96
CA ASP A 65 -25.80 -1.24 13.85
C ASP A 65 -25.95 -0.82 15.32
N ILE A 66 -26.69 0.26 15.58
CA ILE A 66 -27.01 0.78 16.92
C ILE A 66 -28.45 0.43 17.30
N ARG A 67 -29.40 0.68 16.39
CA ARG A 67 -30.82 0.41 16.61
C ARG A 67 -31.40 -0.31 15.41
N GLN A 68 -31.91 -1.52 15.63
CA GLN A 68 -32.53 -2.31 14.57
C GLN A 68 -33.66 -1.53 13.90
N GLY A 69 -33.63 -1.45 12.56
CA GLY A 69 -34.60 -0.71 11.76
C GLY A 69 -34.32 0.79 11.60
N ALA A 70 -33.27 1.34 12.23
CA ALA A 70 -32.86 2.72 12.00
C ALA A 70 -32.17 2.87 10.64
N SER A 71 -32.76 3.65 9.74
CA SER A 71 -32.22 3.88 8.39
C SER A 71 -31.30 5.10 8.31
N THR A 72 -31.50 6.06 9.22
CA THR A 72 -30.77 7.33 9.27
C THR A 72 -30.33 7.66 10.68
N ALA A 73 -29.40 8.61 10.84
CA ALA A 73 -28.97 9.06 12.16
C ALA A 73 -30.09 9.80 12.93
N LEU A 74 -31.11 10.31 12.23
CA LEU A 74 -32.29 10.93 12.85
C LEU A 74 -33.20 9.91 13.54
N ASP A 75 -33.07 8.65 13.14
CA ASP A 75 -33.74 7.54 13.81
C ASP A 75 -33.07 7.22 15.16
N LEU A 76 -31.93 7.82 15.52
CA LEU A 76 -31.26 7.52 16.79
C LEU A 76 -31.59 8.58 17.84
N GLU A 77 -31.67 8.16 19.11
CA GLU A 77 -32.02 9.05 20.21
C GLU A 77 -30.96 9.07 21.31
N GLY A 78 -30.68 10.28 21.82
CA GLY A 78 -29.83 10.51 23.00
C GLY A 78 -28.49 9.77 22.91
N VAL A 79 -28.33 8.77 23.79
CA VAL A 79 -27.11 7.95 23.90
C VAL A 79 -26.78 7.20 22.60
N GLN A 80 -27.79 6.82 21.80
CA GLN A 80 -27.57 6.11 20.54
C GLN A 80 -26.86 6.98 19.48
N VAL A 81 -27.14 8.28 19.49
CA VAL A 81 -26.47 9.24 18.59
C VAL A 81 -24.99 9.35 18.94
N GLU A 82 -24.67 9.39 20.24
CA GLU A 82 -23.28 9.47 20.71
C GLU A 82 -22.51 8.17 20.44
N ASP A 83 -23.13 7.00 20.64
CA ASP A 83 -22.53 5.71 20.25
C ASP A 83 -22.26 5.64 18.74
N TYR A 84 -23.23 6.04 17.91
CA TYR A 84 -23.04 6.09 16.46
C TYR A 84 -21.90 7.03 16.04
N LYS A 85 -21.81 8.22 16.64
CA LYS A 85 -20.72 9.19 16.37
C LYS A 85 -19.36 8.61 16.76
N LEU A 86 -19.27 7.96 17.92
CA LEU A 86 -18.04 7.35 18.41
C LEU A 86 -17.55 6.27 17.44
N ARG A 87 -18.42 5.29 17.11
CA ARG A 87 -18.07 4.22 16.14
C ARG A 87 -17.69 4.78 14.77
N LEU A 88 -18.38 5.83 14.33
CA LEU A 88 -18.06 6.49 13.06
C LEU A 88 -16.70 7.19 13.09
N ALA A 89 -16.31 7.77 14.23
CA ALA A 89 -15.00 8.40 14.41
C ALA A 89 -13.88 7.34 14.39
N GLU A 90 -14.03 6.27 15.17
CA GLU A 90 -13.09 5.14 15.21
C GLU A 90 -12.90 4.49 13.83
N TRP A 91 -14.01 4.32 13.09
CA TRP A 91 -13.96 3.80 11.72
C TRP A 91 -13.19 4.74 10.77
N LYS A 92 -13.41 6.05 10.87
CA LYS A 92 -12.70 7.04 10.03
C LYS A 92 -11.20 7.03 10.30
N GLU A 93 -10.81 6.96 11.57
CA GLU A 93 -9.42 6.88 11.98
C GLU A 93 -8.75 5.60 11.46
N SER A 94 -9.37 4.44 11.72
CA SER A 94 -8.90 3.14 11.23
C SER A 94 -8.77 3.12 9.70
N LYS A 95 -9.76 3.69 9.00
CA LYS A 95 -9.72 3.81 7.54
C LYS A 95 -8.56 4.70 7.09
N ALA A 96 -8.35 5.84 7.72
CA ALA A 96 -7.27 6.76 7.36
C ALA A 96 -5.89 6.13 7.54
N GLU A 97 -5.68 5.34 8.60
CA GLU A 97 -4.45 4.58 8.80
C GLU A 97 -4.21 3.56 7.67
N ILE A 98 -5.25 2.81 7.28
CA ILE A 98 -5.15 1.82 6.20
C ILE A 98 -4.91 2.51 4.84
N ASP A 99 -5.59 3.62 4.57
CA ASP A 99 -5.38 4.42 3.37
C ASP A 99 -3.94 4.96 3.30
N GLU A 100 -3.37 5.37 4.44
CA GLU A 100 -1.98 5.83 4.53
C GLU A 100 -0.96 4.69 4.30
N ILE A 101 -1.21 3.48 4.83
CA ILE A 101 -0.41 2.29 4.54
C ILE A 101 -0.38 2.03 3.03
N ASN A 102 -1.56 1.99 2.40
CA ASN A 102 -1.69 1.75 0.96
C ASN A 102 -0.99 2.84 0.13
N ARG A 103 -1.12 4.10 0.53
CA ARG A 103 -0.44 5.23 -0.12
C ARG A 103 1.08 5.08 -0.08
N GLN A 104 1.64 4.72 1.07
CA GLN A 104 3.09 4.51 1.22
C GLN A 104 3.58 3.31 0.39
N ILE A 105 2.84 2.21 0.36
CA ILE A 105 3.14 1.06 -0.52
C ILE A 105 3.15 1.50 -1.99
N GLY A 106 2.14 2.24 -2.43
CA GLY A 106 2.08 2.79 -3.79
C GLY A 106 3.25 3.72 -4.11
N ALA A 107 3.70 4.54 -3.17
CA ALA A 107 4.87 5.40 -3.34
C ALA A 107 6.17 4.58 -3.52
N ILE A 108 6.33 3.49 -2.74
CA ILE A 108 7.45 2.56 -2.88
C ILE A 108 7.41 1.87 -4.24
N GLN A 109 6.24 1.39 -4.67
CA GLN A 109 6.06 0.78 -6.00
C GLN A 109 6.42 1.76 -7.12
N ASN A 110 5.96 3.01 -7.04
CA ASN A 110 6.29 4.04 -8.02
C ASN A 110 7.79 4.37 -8.05
N LYS A 111 8.44 4.42 -6.88
CA LYS A 111 9.90 4.63 -6.79
C LYS A 111 10.68 3.48 -7.44
N ILE A 112 10.22 2.25 -7.24
CA ILE A 112 10.79 1.05 -7.90
C ILE A 112 10.61 1.12 -9.42
N LEU A 113 9.41 1.43 -9.89
CA LEU A 113 9.11 1.54 -11.33
C LEU A 113 9.90 2.69 -11.99
N GLY A 114 10.03 3.82 -11.30
CA GLY A 114 10.82 4.97 -11.74
C GLY A 114 12.30 4.62 -11.89
N SER A 115 12.92 3.98 -10.89
CA SER A 115 14.34 3.62 -10.95
C SER A 115 14.67 2.60 -12.05
N ILE A 116 13.72 1.71 -12.38
CA ILE A 116 13.85 0.78 -13.51
C ILE A 116 13.75 1.53 -14.84
N SER A 117 12.77 2.42 -14.98
CA SER A 117 12.57 3.21 -16.19
C SER A 117 13.78 4.08 -16.49
N GLU A 118 14.34 4.75 -15.47
CA GLU A 118 15.57 5.56 -15.57
C GLU A 118 16.81 4.74 -15.95
N ARG A 119 16.88 3.45 -15.58
CA ARG A 119 17.98 2.56 -15.97
C ARG A 119 17.82 1.98 -17.38
N LEU A 120 16.59 1.90 -17.88
CA LEU A 120 16.28 1.42 -19.23
C LEU A 120 16.37 2.54 -20.28
N LEU A 121 16.05 3.79 -19.92
CA LEU A 121 16.10 4.94 -20.83
C LEU A 121 17.48 5.17 -21.50
N PRO A 122 18.63 5.05 -20.81
CA PRO A 122 19.95 5.18 -21.43
C PRO A 122 20.30 4.06 -22.42
N GLN A 123 19.65 2.90 -22.32
CA GLN A 123 19.89 1.74 -23.18
C GLN A 123 19.03 1.75 -24.46
N LEU A 124 18.12 2.71 -24.59
CA LEU A 124 17.25 2.91 -25.75
C LEU A 124 17.74 4.03 -26.68
N LYS A 125 18.99 4.51 -26.51
CA LYS A 125 19.58 5.39 -27.53
C LYS A 125 19.53 4.66 -28.87
N PRO A 126 19.03 5.29 -29.95
CA PRO A 126 19.10 4.71 -31.27
C PRO A 126 20.56 4.38 -31.55
N THR A 127 20.84 3.11 -31.80
CA THR A 127 22.04 2.76 -32.56
C THR A 127 21.69 3.02 -34.03
N ASP A 128 21.56 4.30 -34.37
CA ASP A 128 21.51 4.82 -35.73
C ASP A 128 22.66 5.84 -35.78
N GLN A 129 23.63 5.82 -36.68
CA GLN A 129 23.95 5.04 -37.87
C GLN A 129 25.44 5.31 -38.16
N ALA A 130 26.12 4.32 -38.75
CA ALA A 130 27.39 4.39 -39.50
C ALA A 130 28.70 4.71 -38.74
#